data_AF-A0A2S9HRQ4-F1
#
_entry.id   AF-A0A2S9HRQ4-F1
#
_cell.length_a   1.000
_cell.length_b   1.000
_cell.length_c   1.000
_cell.angle_alpha   90.00
_cell.angle_beta   90.00
_cell.angle_gamma   90.00
#
_symmetry.space_group_name_H-M   'P 1'
#
loop_
_entity.id
_entity.type
_entity.pdbx_description
1 polymer ?
#
loop_
_entity_poly.entity_id
_entity_poly.type
_entity_poly.pdbx_seq_one_letter_code
_entity_poly.pdbx_strand_id
1 'polypeptide(L)'
;MNVNIYLQVKLLILYNPSPNRKGGTKEEPFFLAKDVADWIDYDGRTGQLLKTVDEDEKLTHTIYASGQNREMWFLTEDGLHEVLMQSRK
;
A
#
# COMPACT_ATOMS: atom_id res chain seq x y z
N MET A 1 -2.17 -2.07 18.98
CA MET A 1 -1.42 -1.36 17.91
C MET A 1 -0.02 -1.14 18.42
N ASN A 2 1.01 -1.77 17.85
CA ASN A 2 2.36 -1.39 18.24
C ASN A 2 2.62 0.00 17.63
N VAL A 3 2.48 1.03 18.45
CA VAL A 3 2.52 2.45 18.06
C VAL A 3 3.80 2.74 17.25
N ASN A 4 4.87 1.98 17.50
CA ASN A 4 6.14 2.08 16.81
C ASN A 4 6.03 1.74 15.31
N ILE A 5 5.38 0.63 14.92
CA ILE A 5 5.22 0.24 13.51
C ILE A 5 4.36 1.26 12.74
N TYR A 6 3.25 1.70 13.35
CA TYR A 6 2.40 2.71 12.72
C TYR A 6 3.15 4.03 12.49
N LEU A 7 3.94 4.48 13.48
CA LEU A 7 4.75 5.68 13.35
C LEU A 7 5.89 5.51 12.33
N GLN A 8 6.54 4.34 12.27
CA GLN A 8 7.58 4.05 11.28
C GLN A 8 7.03 4.03 9.86
N VAL A 9 5.89 3.35 9.63
CA VAL A 9 5.21 3.29 8.33
C VAL A 9 4.70 4.67 7.92
N LYS A 10 4.08 5.43 8.84
CA LYS A 10 3.61 6.80 8.58
C LYS A 10 4.76 7.76 8.26
N LEU A 11 5.89 7.65 8.97
CA LEU A 11 7.08 8.45 8.70
C LEU A 11 7.68 8.07 7.34
N LEU A 12 7.76 6.78 7.01
CA LEU A 12 8.24 6.29 5.71
C LEU A 12 7.36 6.79 4.55
N ILE A 13 6.03 6.78 4.73
CA ILE A 13 5.05 7.29 3.75
C ILE A 13 5.20 8.81 3.54
N LEU A 14 5.37 9.57 4.62
CA LEU A 14 5.50 11.03 4.56
C LEU A 14 6.85 11.46 3.97
N TYR A 15 7.92 10.71 4.23
CA TYR A 15 9.30 11.08 3.92
C TYR A 15 9.90 10.37 2.69
N ASN A 16 9.25 9.33 2.13
CA ASN A 16 9.69 8.66 0.92
C ASN A 16 8.82 9.10 -0.29
N PRO A 17 9.25 10.10 -1.08
CA PRO A 17 8.61 10.42 -2.34
C PRO A 17 9.03 9.37 -3.38
N SER A 18 8.58 8.12 -3.22
CA SER A 18 8.70 7.16 -4.31
C SER A 18 7.98 7.75 -5.55
N PRO A 19 8.57 7.67 -6.75
CA PRO A 19 8.04 8.28 -7.97
C PRO A 19 6.65 7.77 -8.39
N ASN A 20 6.10 6.79 -7.66
CA ASN A 20 4.79 6.18 -7.87
C ASN A 20 3.65 6.82 -7.07
N ARG A 21 3.82 8.05 -6.55
CA ARG A 21 2.71 8.96 -6.17
C ARG A 21 1.91 9.42 -7.42
N LYS A 22 1.44 8.49 -8.25
CA LYS A 22 0.62 8.80 -9.44
C LYS A 22 -0.87 8.51 -9.27
N GLY A 23 -1.28 7.92 -8.15
CA GLY A 23 -2.69 7.60 -7.91
C GLY A 23 -3.43 8.57 -6.99
N GLY A 24 -2.80 9.02 -5.90
CA GLY A 24 -3.49 9.75 -4.82
C GLY A 24 -3.07 11.20 -4.66
N THR A 25 -3.89 11.99 -3.96
CA THR A 25 -3.57 13.37 -3.57
C THR A 25 -2.84 13.38 -2.22
N LYS A 26 -2.42 14.57 -1.75
CA LYS A 26 -1.87 14.71 -0.39
C LYS A 26 -2.93 14.44 0.68
N GLU A 27 -4.19 14.68 0.35
CA GLU A 27 -5.35 14.52 1.24
C GLU A 27 -5.89 13.08 1.19
N GLU A 28 -5.79 12.43 0.03
CA GLU A 28 -6.24 11.06 -0.21
C GLU A 28 -5.10 10.26 -0.87
N PRO A 29 -4.11 9.81 -0.09
CA PRO A 29 -2.97 9.07 -0.62
C PRO A 29 -3.37 7.65 -1.00
N PHE A 30 -2.78 7.15 -2.09
CA PHE A 30 -2.84 5.74 -2.45
C PHE A 30 -1.48 5.07 -2.28
N PHE A 31 -1.51 3.83 -1.81
CA PHE A 31 -0.33 3.02 -1.48
C PHE A 31 -0.21 1.85 -2.43
N LEU A 32 0.94 1.67 -3.07
CA LEU A 32 1.17 0.51 -3.92
C LEU A 32 1.11 -0.76 -3.06
N ALA A 33 0.17 -1.67 -3.33
CA ALA A 33 -0.04 -2.85 -2.50
C ALA A 33 1.21 -3.74 -2.39
N LYS A 34 2.07 -3.71 -3.42
CA LYS A 34 3.37 -4.39 -3.40
C LYS A 34 4.30 -3.79 -2.34
N ASP A 35 4.44 -2.46 -2.31
CA ASP A 35 5.30 -1.78 -1.34
C ASP A 35 4.76 -1.98 0.08
N VAL A 36 3.43 -2.00 0.26
CA VAL A 36 2.82 -2.29 1.56
C VAL A 36 3.16 -3.71 2.03
N ALA A 37 3.08 -4.70 1.14
CA ALA A 37 3.47 -6.08 1.46
C ALA A 37 4.94 -6.17 1.90
N ASP A 38 5.83 -5.45 1.20
CA ASP A 38 7.25 -5.38 1.54
C ASP A 38 7.47 -4.69 2.90
N TRP A 39 6.70 -3.65 3.26
CA TRP A 39 6.83 -2.95 4.55
C TRP A 39 6.43 -3.77 5.77
N ILE A 40 5.52 -4.74 5.59
CA ILE A 40 5.07 -5.63 6.66
C ILE A 40 5.75 -7.00 6.60
N ASP A 41 6.81 -7.14 5.78
CA ASP A 41 7.52 -8.40 5.54
C ASP A 41 6.56 -9.56 5.22
N TYR A 42 5.56 -9.31 4.36
CA TYR A 42 4.56 -10.32 4.01
C TYR A 42 5.16 -11.39 3.08
N ASP A 43 5.35 -12.60 3.61
CA ASP A 43 5.93 -13.74 2.88
C ASP A 43 5.07 -14.26 1.71
N GLY A 44 3.80 -13.85 1.62
CA GLY A 44 2.85 -14.32 0.61
C GLY A 44 2.84 -13.50 -0.68
N ARG A 45 2.04 -13.94 -1.66
CA ARG A 45 1.80 -13.14 -2.87
C ARG A 45 0.94 -11.93 -2.54
N THR A 46 1.20 -10.76 -3.12
CA THR A 46 0.36 -9.56 -2.96
C THR A 46 -1.11 -9.83 -3.27
N GLY A 47 -1.43 -10.70 -4.24
CA GLY A 47 -2.81 -11.10 -4.53
C GLY A 47 -3.51 -11.86 -3.39
N GLN A 48 -2.78 -12.47 -2.46
CA GLN A 48 -3.35 -13.06 -1.24
C GLN A 48 -3.57 -12.01 -0.16
N LEU A 49 -2.66 -11.04 -0.05
CA LEU A 49 -2.85 -9.86 0.81
C LEU A 49 -4.12 -9.10 0.43
N LEU A 50 -4.35 -8.87 -0.87
CA LEU A 50 -5.53 -8.16 -1.37
C LEU A 50 -6.87 -8.85 -1.08
N LYS A 51 -6.88 -10.15 -0.76
CA LYS A 51 -8.12 -10.85 -0.37
C LYS A 51 -8.57 -10.50 1.04
N THR A 52 -7.69 -9.89 1.82
CA THR A 52 -7.97 -9.50 3.18
C THR A 52 -8.29 -8.02 3.32
N VAL A 53 -8.33 -7.32 2.19
CA VAL A 53 -8.72 -5.92 2.08
C VAL A 53 -10.08 -5.84 1.41
N ASP A 54 -10.96 -5.00 1.94
CA ASP A 54 -12.28 -4.76 1.37
C ASP A 54 -12.18 -4.24 -0.08
N GLU A 55 -13.15 -4.59 -0.92
CA GLU A 55 -13.10 -4.27 -2.36
C GLU A 55 -13.12 -2.76 -2.63
N ASP A 56 -13.79 -1.97 -1.78
CA ASP A 56 -13.84 -0.50 -1.91
C ASP A 56 -12.53 0.18 -1.50
N GLU A 57 -11.69 -0.52 -0.73
CA GLU A 57 -10.42 0.01 -0.20
C GLU A 57 -9.19 -0.37 -1.05
N LYS A 58 -9.44 -0.97 -2.22
CA LYS A 58 -8.41 -1.31 -3.20
C LYS A 58 -8.84 -0.96 -4.61
N LEU A 59 -7.89 -0.53 -5.42
CA LEU A 59 -8.14 -0.14 -6.81
C LEU A 59 -6.94 -0.45 -7.69
N THR A 60 -7.18 -0.58 -9.00
CA THR A 60 -6.09 -0.69 -9.97
C THR A 60 -5.83 0.64 -10.67
N HIS A 61 -4.55 0.95 -10.81
CA HIS A 61 -4.10 2.07 -11.65
C HIS A 61 -3.00 1.62 -12.59
N THR A 62 -3.02 2.19 -13.79
CA THR A 62 -1.95 2.02 -14.77
C THR A 62 -0.80 2.94 -14.43
N ILE A 63 0.35 2.36 -14.12
CA ILE A 63 1.61 3.10 -14.00
C ILE A 63 2.46 2.89 -15.25
N TYR A 64 3.18 3.94 -15.65
CA TYR A 64 4.19 3.85 -16.69
C TYR A 64 5.55 3.61 -16.03
N ALA A 65 6.12 2.42 -16.23
CA ALA A 65 7.38 2.02 -15.65
C ALA A 65 8.24 1.29 -16.70
N SER A 66 9.51 1.70 -16.82
CA SER A 66 10.48 1.05 -17.72
C SER A 66 10.00 0.95 -19.18
N GLY A 67 9.33 1.97 -19.70
CA GLY A 67 8.84 1.97 -21.08
C GLY A 67 7.50 1.24 -21.29
N GLN A 68 6.91 0.66 -20.25
CA GLN A 68 5.69 -0.15 -20.33
C GLN A 68 4.60 0.38 -19.40
N ASN A 69 3.36 0.27 -19.85
CA ASN A 69 2.18 0.43 -18.99
C ASN A 69 1.98 -0.87 -18.20
N ARG A 70 1.85 -0.73 -16.87
CA ARG A 70 1.58 -1.84 -15.96
C ARG A 70 0.38 -1.50 -15.10
N GLU A 71 -0.59 -2.39 -15.08
CA GLU A 71 -1.71 -2.32 -14.14
C GLU A 71 -1.23 -2.84 -12.78
N MET A 72 -1.36 -2.01 -11.75
CA MET A 72 -0.90 -2.31 -10.41
C MET A 72 -2.00 -2.01 -9.40
N TRP A 73 -2.00 -2.77 -8.31
CA TRP A 73 -2.94 -2.60 -7.20
C TRP A 73 -2.48 -1.54 -6.22
N PHE A 74 -3.42 -0.70 -5.82
CA PHE A 74 -3.27 0.34 -4.82
C PHE A 74 -4.28 0.17 -3.70
N LEU A 75 -3.91 0.63 -2.52
CA LEU A 75 -4.74 0.66 -1.32
C LEU A 75 -5.00 2.12 -0.93
N THR A 76 -6.19 2.37 -0.40
CA THR A 76 -6.53 3.60 0.33
C THR A 76 -5.81 3.63 1.69
N GLU A 77 -5.97 4.71 2.46
CA GLU A 77 -5.51 4.73 3.86
C GLU A 77 -6.21 3.66 4.70
N ASP A 78 -7.53 3.47 4.53
CA ASP A 78 -8.28 2.47 5.28
C ASP A 78 -7.87 1.03 4.89
N GLY A 79 -7.65 0.76 3.60
CA GLY A 79 -7.13 -0.54 3.14
C GLY A 79 -5.72 -0.84 3.67
N LEU A 80 -4.85 0.17 3.77
CA LEU A 80 -3.55 0.03 4.45
C LEU A 80 -3.74 -0.29 5.93
N HIS A 81 -4.70 0.35 6.60
CA HIS A 81 -5.01 0.07 8.00
C HIS A 81 -5.46 -1.37 8.22
N GLU A 82 -6.31 -1.91 7.36
CA GLU A 82 -6.76 -3.31 7.41
C GLU A 82 -5.59 -4.29 7.36
N VAL A 83 -4.67 -4.08 6.41
CA VAL A 83 -3.44 -4.87 6.29
C VAL A 83 -2.60 -4.82 7.58
N LEU A 84 -2.39 -3.62 8.11
CA LEU A 84 -1.60 -3.42 9.34
C LEU A 84 -2.25 -3.98 10.60
N MET A 85 -3.57 -4.20 10.61
CA MET A 85 -4.26 -4.87 11.71
C MET A 85 -4.04 -6.38 11.68
N GLN A 86 -3.90 -6.97 10.49
CA GLN A 86 -3.71 -8.41 10.31
C GLN A 86 -2.27 -8.88 10.57
N SER A 87 -1.28 -8.03 10.28
CA SER A 87 0.14 -8.37 10.46
C SER A 87 0.60 -8.50 11.94
N ARG A 88 -0.35 -8.47 12.89
CA ARG A 88 -0.10 -8.59 14.34
C ARG A 88 -0.41 -9.99 14.91
N LYS A 89 -0.59 -10.98 14.04
CA LYS A 89 -0.65 -12.38 14.45
C LYS A 89 0.74 -12.99 14.52
#